data_AF-A0A950AFI2-F1
#
_entry.id   AF-A0A950AFI2-F1
#
_cell.length_a   1.000
_cell.length_b   1.000
_cell.length_c   1.000
_cell.angle_alpha   90.00
_cell.angle_beta   90.00
_cell.angle_gamma   90.00
#
_symmetry.space_group_name_H-M   'P 1'
#
loop_
_entity.id
_entity.type
_entity.pdbx_description
1 polymer ?
#
loop_
_entity_poly.entity_id
_entity_poly.type
_entity_poly.pdbx_seq_one_letter_code
_entity_poly.pdbx_strand_id
1 'polypeptide(L)'
;MVLAFRVSEKKAQALRERLTALACSEADIDERFIQRSGVELVHRPTGVRIRCSRRGCQSLNRFLARRLLADELEARLQNKTRHLIKAEKIRLEKSKCNRPARSEQHAQLMLRSLHEANQRPGSKEIEKQLARLKQINEIENG
;
A
#
# COMPACT_ATOMS: atom_id res chain seq x y z
N MET A 1 14.52 20.75 23.72
CA MET A 1 13.37 21.54 24.23
C MET A 1 12.16 20.62 24.17
N VAL A 2 11.39 20.40 25.25
CA VAL A 2 10.29 19.41 25.24
C VAL A 2 9.14 19.93 24.38
N LEU A 3 8.87 19.23 23.29
CA LEU A 3 7.88 19.66 22.31
C LEU A 3 6.50 19.14 22.72
N ALA A 4 5.70 20.02 23.31
CA ALA A 4 4.32 19.73 23.66
C ALA A 4 3.47 19.65 22.38
N PHE A 5 2.90 18.48 22.13
CA PHE A 5 1.94 18.27 21.05
C PHE A 5 0.52 18.24 21.64
N ARG A 6 -0.47 18.72 20.88
CA ARG A 6 -1.90 18.52 21.20
C ARG A 6 -2.38 17.09 20.88
N VAL A 7 -1.60 16.08 21.24
CA VAL A 7 -1.96 14.67 21.12
C VAL A 7 -1.75 13.98 22.46
N SER A 8 -2.40 12.83 22.66
CA SER A 8 -2.14 11.97 23.82
C SER A 8 -0.65 11.69 23.97
N GLU A 9 -0.15 11.72 25.20
CA GLU A 9 1.26 11.48 25.53
C GLU A 9 1.77 10.16 24.95
N LYS A 10 0.94 9.10 24.94
CA LYS A 10 1.27 7.82 24.31
C LYS A 10 1.67 7.97 22.83
N LYS A 11 0.98 8.84 22.08
CA LYS A 11 1.30 9.09 20.66
C LYS A 11 2.58 9.91 20.51
N ALA A 12 2.82 10.85 21.41
CA ALA A 12 4.04 11.65 21.42
C ALA A 12 5.26 10.79 21.76
N GLN A 13 5.15 9.92 22.77
CA GLN A 13 6.18 8.97 23.18
C GLN A 13 6.56 8.02 22.04
N ALA A 14 5.57 7.36 21.43
CA ALA A 14 5.80 6.46 20.30
C ALA A 14 6.48 7.15 19.11
N LEU A 15 6.18 8.44 18.86
CA LEU A 15 6.86 9.21 17.82
C LEU A 15 8.33 9.48 18.18
N ARG A 16 8.62 9.80 19.44
CA ARG A 16 10.00 10.01 19.91
C ARG A 16 10.83 8.73 19.81
N GLU A 17 10.27 7.61 20.26
CA GLU A 17 10.91 6.29 20.14
C GLU A 17 11.22 5.97 18.68
N ARG A 18 10.25 6.21 17.79
CA ARG A 18 10.42 5.98 16.35
C ARG A 18 11.52 6.86 15.74
N LEU A 19 11.58 8.15 16.07
CA LEU A 19 12.64 9.04 15.59
C LEU A 19 14.01 8.64 16.15
N THR A 20 14.06 8.21 17.41
CA THR A 20 15.29 7.73 18.07
C THR A 20 15.81 6.46 17.40
N ALA A 21 14.94 5.51 17.06
CA ALA A 21 15.29 4.31 16.32
C ALA A 21 15.84 4.60 14.92
N LEU A 22 15.46 5.73 14.33
CA LEU A 22 15.97 6.23 13.04
C LEU A 22 17.19 7.14 13.18
N ALA A 23 17.82 7.16 14.37
CA ALA A 23 18.96 8.01 14.70
C ALA A 23 18.73 9.51 14.41
N CYS A 24 17.48 9.97 14.49
CA CYS A 24 17.11 11.37 14.22
C CYS A 24 16.84 12.08 15.55
N SER A 25 17.72 13.02 15.90
CA SER A 25 17.53 13.86 17.08
C SER A 25 16.60 15.03 16.78
N GLU A 26 15.89 15.51 17.81
CA GLU A 26 15.13 16.77 17.70
C GLU A 26 16.04 17.96 17.34
N ALA A 27 17.32 17.88 17.68
CA ALA A 27 18.30 18.92 17.37
C ALA A 27 18.57 19.06 15.88
N ASP A 28 18.44 17.99 15.09
CA ASP A 28 18.77 17.94 13.66
C ASP A 28 17.65 18.43 12.75
N ILE A 29 16.50 18.77 13.35
CA ILE A 29 15.29 19.17 12.64
C ILE A 29 15.10 20.68 12.81
N ASP A 30 15.28 21.40 11.71
CA ASP A 30 14.93 22.82 11.63
C ASP A 30 13.42 22.95 11.38
N GLU A 31 12.72 23.66 12.26
CA GLU A 31 11.29 23.90 12.17
C GLU A 31 11.01 25.35 11.74
N ARG A 32 10.16 25.52 10.74
CA ARG A 32 9.69 26.82 10.25
C ARG A 32 8.17 26.86 10.20
N PHE A 33 7.60 27.98 10.63
CA PHE A 33 6.17 28.20 10.52
C PHE A 33 5.83 28.95 9.24
N ILE A 34 4.80 28.47 8.56
CA ILE A 34 4.27 29.07 7.34
C ILE A 34 3.01 29.83 7.71
N GLN A 35 2.83 31.00 7.09
CA GLN A 35 1.65 31.83 7.26
C GLN A 35 0.35 31.02 7.04
N ARG A 36 -0.68 31.28 7.86
CA ARG A 36 -2.00 30.63 7.84
C ARG A 36 -2.05 29.15 8.29
N SER A 37 -1.15 28.71 9.18
CA SER A 37 -1.19 27.45 9.98
C SER A 37 -0.27 26.29 9.55
N GLY A 38 0.58 26.45 8.54
CA GLY A 38 1.49 25.39 8.10
C GLY A 38 2.76 25.25 8.94
N VAL A 39 3.31 24.04 9.00
CA VAL A 39 4.64 23.75 9.56
C VAL A 39 5.52 23.13 8.47
N GLU A 40 6.73 23.64 8.32
CA GLU A 40 7.78 23.08 7.48
C GLU A 40 8.91 22.57 8.36
N LEU A 41 9.39 21.36 8.09
CA LEU A 41 10.53 20.75 8.75
C LEU A 41 11.61 20.45 7.72
N VAL A 42 12.85 20.75 8.07
CA VAL A 42 14.03 20.36 7.31
C VAL A 42 14.92 19.52 8.22
N HIS A 43 15.20 18.29 7.81
CA HIS A 43 16.19 17.45 8.49
C HIS A 43 17.56 17.74 7.90
N ARG A 44 18.44 18.38 8.69
CA ARG A 44 19.75 18.84 8.23
C ARG A 44 20.64 17.73 7.66
N PRO A 45 20.84 16.57 8.33
CA PRO A 45 21.81 15.59 7.85
C PRO A 45 21.34 14.85 6.59
N THR A 46 20.03 14.64 6.40
CA THR A 46 19.50 13.94 5.20
C THR A 46 19.00 14.90 4.11
N GLY A 47 18.94 16.21 4.39
CA GLY A 47 18.37 17.22 3.51
C GLY A 47 16.87 17.07 3.23
N VAL A 48 16.16 16.22 3.98
CA VAL A 48 14.73 15.94 3.75
C VAL A 48 13.91 17.15 4.19
N ARG A 49 13.08 17.68 3.27
CA ARG A 49 12.15 18.77 3.55
C ARG A 49 10.72 18.26 3.52
N ILE A 50 9.96 18.52 4.57
CA ILE A 50 8.56 18.13 4.71
C ILE A 50 7.73 19.35 5.06
N ARG A 51 6.67 19.59 4.28
CA ARG A 51 5.67 20.63 4.55
C ARG A 51 4.34 19.99 4.98
N CYS A 52 3.73 20.50 6.04
CA CYS A 52 2.43 20.02 6.53
C CYS A 52 1.48 21.18 6.84
N SER A 53 0.32 21.20 6.17
CA SER A 53 -0.75 22.19 6.36
C SER A 53 -2.13 21.51 6.41
N ARG A 54 -2.28 20.45 7.21
CA ARG A 54 -3.46 19.56 7.17
C ARG A 54 -4.58 19.92 8.15
N ARG A 55 -4.27 20.71 9.17
CA ARG A 55 -5.17 21.00 10.30
C ARG A 55 -5.12 22.48 10.61
N GLY A 56 -6.18 23.01 11.24
CA GLY A 56 -6.23 24.41 11.66
C GLY A 56 -5.35 24.76 12.87
N CYS A 57 -4.64 23.79 13.45
CA CYS A 57 -3.79 23.99 14.62
C CYS A 57 -2.31 23.61 14.36
N GLN A 58 -1.42 24.55 14.68
CA GLN A 58 0.02 24.47 14.45
C GLN A 58 0.69 23.32 15.21
N SER A 59 0.32 23.10 16.47
CA SER A 59 0.87 22.01 17.29
C SER A 59 0.54 20.62 16.75
N LEU A 60 -0.62 20.45 16.12
CA LEU A 60 -0.98 19.19 15.46
C LEU A 60 -0.24 19.04 14.13
N ASN A 61 -0.10 20.13 13.37
CA ASN A 61 0.68 20.12 12.13
C ASN A 61 2.16 19.80 12.42
N ARG A 62 2.70 20.23 13.55
CA ARG A 62 4.05 19.87 14.02
C ARG A 62 4.20 18.36 14.24
N PHE A 63 3.26 17.74 14.96
CA PHE A 63 3.23 16.29 15.17
C PHE A 63 3.15 15.54 13.84
N LEU A 64 2.24 15.98 12.96
CA LEU A 64 2.04 15.35 11.66
C LEU A 64 3.27 15.51 10.75
N ALA A 65 3.91 16.68 10.73
CA ALA A 65 5.12 16.93 9.97
C ALA A 65 6.26 16.00 10.42
N ARG A 66 6.47 15.84 11.73
CA ARG A 66 7.48 14.90 12.27
C ARG A 66 7.15 13.45 11.95
N ARG A 67 5.89 13.05 12.00
CA ARG A 67 5.49 11.70 11.62
C ARG A 67 5.79 11.43 10.14
N LEU A 68 5.49 12.41 9.28
CA LEU A 68 5.78 12.32 7.85
C LEU A 68 7.29 12.31 7.56
N LEU A 69 8.08 13.02 8.37
CA LEU A 69 9.53 12.98 8.30
C LEU A 69 10.06 11.58 8.63
N ALA A 70 9.60 10.98 9.73
CA ALA A 70 9.96 9.60 10.09
C ALA A 70 9.58 8.60 8.99
N ASP A 71 8.36 8.72 8.43
CA ASP A 71 7.91 7.87 7.32
C ASP A 71 8.81 8.01 6.08
N GLU A 72 9.31 9.21 5.78
CA GLU A 72 10.19 9.46 4.64
C GLU A 72 11.61 8.91 4.88
N LEU A 73 12.12 9.04 6.10
CA LEU A 73 13.43 8.51 6.49
C LEU A 73 13.45 6.98 6.45
N GLU A 74 12.41 6.32 6.97
CA GLU A 74 12.24 4.87 6.83
C GLU A 74 12.21 4.43 5.38
N ALA A 75 11.51 5.19 4.52
CA ALA A 75 11.44 4.89 3.11
C ALA A 75 12.83 4.94 2.45
N ARG A 76 13.60 5.98 2.75
CA ARG A 76 14.98 6.12 2.26
C ARG A 76 15.89 4.99 2.76
N LEU A 77 15.78 4.58 4.02
CA LEU A 77 16.53 3.42 4.53
C LEU A 77 16.22 2.13 3.77
N GLN A 78 14.98 1.97 3.29
CA GLN A 78 14.56 0.82 2.50
C GLN A 78 14.80 0.98 0.99
N ASN A 79 15.44 2.07 0.55
CA ASN A 79 15.58 2.45 -0.87
C ASN A 79 14.23 2.49 -1.62
N LYS A 80 13.14 2.79 -0.91
CA LYS A 80 11.79 2.91 -1.45
C LYS A 80 11.29 4.33 -1.31
N THR A 81 10.23 4.67 -2.03
CA THR A 81 9.49 5.90 -1.75
C THR A 81 8.42 5.63 -0.69
N ARG A 82 8.06 6.65 0.09
CA ARG A 82 6.97 6.57 1.07
C ARG A 82 5.65 6.07 0.45
N HIS A 83 5.42 6.39 -0.82
CA HIS A 83 4.24 5.96 -1.57
C HIS A 83 4.23 4.45 -1.83
N LEU A 84 5.38 3.86 -2.17
CA LEU A 84 5.52 2.42 -2.40
C LEU A 84 5.27 1.63 -1.12
N ILE A 85 5.88 2.03 0.00
CA ILE A 85 5.66 1.37 1.31
C ILE A 85 4.18 1.43 1.70
N LYS A 86 3.55 2.60 1.51
CA LYS A 86 2.12 2.76 1.80
C LYS A 86 1.26 1.87 0.88
N ALA A 87 1.59 1.79 -0.41
CA ALA A 87 0.88 0.95 -1.36
C ALA A 87 1.03 -0.54 -1.04
N GLU A 88 2.22 -1.00 -0.68
CA GLU A 88 2.47 -2.38 -0.23
C GLU A 88 1.66 -2.72 1.02
N LYS A 89 1.63 -1.83 2.01
CA LYS A 89 0.83 -2.02 3.22
C LYS A 89 -0.66 -2.14 2.91
N ILE A 90 -1.18 -1.24 2.07
CA ILE A 90 -2.59 -1.29 1.64
C ILE A 90 -2.89 -2.58 0.87
N ARG A 91 -1.99 -3.01 -0.02
CA ARG A 91 -2.13 -4.28 -0.76
C ARG A 91 -2.21 -5.45 0.21
N LEU A 92 -1.30 -5.52 1.18
CA LEU A 92 -1.26 -6.59 2.19
C LEU A 92 -2.53 -6.61 3.05
N GLU A 93 -3.00 -5.45 3.51
CA GLU A 93 -4.25 -5.33 4.28
C GLU A 93 -5.45 -5.81 3.46
N LYS A 94 -5.58 -5.38 2.20
CA LYS A 94 -6.64 -5.85 1.30
C LYS A 94 -6.56 -7.36 1.05
N SER A 95 -5.36 -7.91 0.86
CA SER A 95 -5.17 -9.36 0.71
C SER A 95 -5.58 -10.15 1.95
N LYS A 96 -5.43 -9.58 3.15
CA LYS A 96 -5.88 -10.21 4.41
C LYS A 96 -7.40 -10.17 4.53
N CYS A 97 -8.02 -9.03 4.23
CA CYS A 97 -9.48 -8.87 4.33
C CYS A 97 -10.22 -9.66 3.23
N ASN A 98 -9.65 -9.75 2.03
CA ASN A 98 -10.26 -10.46 0.90
C ASN A 98 -9.78 -11.91 0.78
N ARG A 99 -9.32 -12.54 1.88
CA ARG A 99 -8.99 -13.97 1.84
C ARG A 99 -10.30 -14.76 1.72
N PRO A 100 -10.54 -15.46 0.60
CA PRO A 100 -11.75 -16.28 0.48
C PRO A 100 -11.77 -17.35 1.57
N ALA A 101 -12.97 -17.77 1.97
CA ALA A 101 -13.12 -18.85 2.95
C ALA A 101 -12.46 -20.13 2.43
N ARG A 102 -12.05 -21.06 3.32
CA ARG A 102 -11.39 -22.32 2.90
C ARG A 102 -12.24 -23.12 1.89
N SER A 103 -13.56 -23.09 2.05
CA SER A 103 -14.51 -23.71 1.11
C SER A 103 -14.47 -23.07 -0.28
N GLU A 104 -14.43 -21.75 -0.35
CA GLU A 104 -14.33 -20.99 -1.60
C GLU A 104 -12.97 -21.20 -2.27
N GLN A 105 -11.88 -21.30 -1.50
CA GLN A 105 -10.55 -21.64 -2.03
C GLN A 105 -10.55 -23.03 -2.69
N HIS A 106 -11.15 -24.03 -2.03
CA HIS A 106 -11.28 -25.37 -2.59
C HIS A 106 -12.13 -25.38 -3.87
N ALA A 107 -13.24 -24.64 -3.89
CA ALA A 107 -14.08 -24.49 -5.07
C ALA A 107 -13.33 -23.83 -6.24
N GLN A 108 -12.53 -22.79 -5.97
CA GLN A 108 -11.71 -22.13 -6.99
C GLN A 108 -10.64 -23.06 -7.57
N LEU A 109 -9.97 -23.86 -6.74
CA LEU A 109 -8.99 -24.86 -7.17
C LEU A 109 -9.63 -25.92 -8.07
N MET A 110 -10.81 -26.42 -7.68
CA MET A 110 -11.61 -27.34 -8.50
C MET A 110 -11.97 -26.71 -9.85
N LEU A 111 -12.51 -25.49 -9.87
CA LEU A 111 -12.86 -24.79 -11.11
C LEU A 111 -11.66 -24.62 -12.03
N ARG A 112 -10.50 -24.26 -11.47
CA ARG A 112 -9.25 -24.10 -12.21
C ARG A 112 -8.81 -25.43 -12.81
N SER A 113 -8.83 -26.52 -12.05
CA SER A 113 -8.49 -27.86 -12.52
C SER A 113 -9.41 -28.31 -13.66
N LEU A 114 -10.71 -28.01 -13.59
CA LEU A 114 -11.66 -28.32 -14.65
C LEU A 114 -11.40 -27.49 -15.91
N HIS A 115 -11.07 -26.21 -15.75
CA HIS A 115 -10.72 -25.33 -16.87
C HIS A 115 -9.44 -25.79 -17.57
N GLU A 116 -8.41 -26.14 -16.81
CA GLU A 116 -7.16 -26.70 -17.32
C GLU A 116 -7.39 -28.04 -18.05
N ALA A 117 -8.31 -28.88 -17.56
CA ALA A 117 -8.69 -30.13 -18.23
C ALA A 117 -9.45 -29.91 -19.55
N ASN A 118 -10.37 -28.93 -19.59
CA ASN A 118 -11.10 -28.58 -20.81
C ASN A 118 -10.22 -27.90 -21.87
N GLN A 119 -9.17 -27.21 -21.44
CA GLN A 119 -8.24 -26.57 -22.36
C GLN A 119 -7.25 -27.52 -23.04
N ARG A 120 -7.25 -28.81 -22.67
CA ARG A 120 -6.35 -29.80 -23.29
C ARG A 120 -6.53 -29.83 -24.81
N PRO A 121 -5.45 -29.99 -25.58
CA PRO A 121 -5.50 -29.90 -27.04
C PRO A 121 -6.46 -30.92 -27.66
N GLY A 122 -6.60 -32.10 -27.05
CA GLY A 122 -7.51 -33.15 -27.52
C GLY A 122 -8.99 -32.81 -27.41
N SER A 123 -9.45 -32.11 -26.36
CA SER A 123 -10.87 -31.74 -26.21
C SER A 123 -11.29 -30.69 -27.23
N LYS A 124 -10.42 -29.71 -27.50
CA LYS A 124 -10.66 -28.69 -28.53
C LYS A 124 -10.69 -29.28 -29.95
N GLU A 125 -9.87 -30.30 -30.20
CA GLU A 125 -9.86 -30.98 -31.50
C GLU A 125 -11.16 -31.78 -31.73
N ILE A 126 -11.68 -32.44 -30.69
CA ILE A 126 -12.96 -33.16 -30.73
C ILE A 126 -14.12 -32.18 -30.99
N GLU A 127 -14.16 -31.04 -30.30
CA GLU A 127 -15.17 -30.01 -30.55
C GLU A 127 -15.14 -29.49 -31.99
N LYS A 128 -13.92 -29.29 -32.54
CA LYS A 128 -13.73 -28.85 -33.92
C LYS A 128 -14.20 -29.89 -34.93
N GLN A 129 -13.95 -31.18 -34.66
CA GLN A 129 -14.45 -32.29 -35.49
C GLN A 129 -15.98 -32.40 -35.45
N LEU A 130 -16.60 -32.28 -34.26
CA LEU A 130 -18.05 -32.27 -34.09
C LEU A 130 -18.72 -31.09 -34.81
N ALA A 131 -18.12 -29.90 -34.78
CA ALA A 131 -18.60 -28.74 -35.52
C ALA A 131 -18.57 -28.97 -37.04
N ARG A 132 -17.53 -29.64 -37.54
CA ARG A 132 -17.39 -30.03 -38.94
C ARG A 132 -18.47 -31.02 -39.38
N LEU A 133 -18.75 -32.03 -38.55
CA LEU A 133 -19.81 -33.02 -38.81
C LEU A 133 -21.21 -32.40 -38.79
N LYS A 134 -21.46 -31.42 -37.91
CA LYS A 134 -22.73 -30.68 -37.90
C LYS A 134 -22.94 -29.85 -39.17
N GLN A 135 -21.91 -29.15 -39.64
CA GLN A 135 -21.98 -28.43 -40.92
C GLN A 135 -22.30 -29.36 -42.09
N ILE A 136 -21.73 -30.56 -42.12
CA ILE A 136 -22.01 -31.56 -43.16
C ILE A 136 -23.48 -32.00 -43.09
N ASN A 137 -24.00 -32.29 -41.89
CA ASN A 137 -25.39 -32.69 -41.70
C ASN A 137 -26.40 -31.58 -42.03
N GLU A 138 -26.05 -30.31 -41.78
CA GLU A 138 -26.88 -29.15 -42.16
C GLU A 138 -26.92 -28.94 -43.68
N ILE A 139 -25.86 -29.31 -44.40
CA ILE A 139 -25.81 -29.28 -45.86
C ILE A 139 -26.59 -30.47 -46.47
N GLU A 140 -26.61 -31.62 -45.81
CA GLU A 140 -27.31 -32.82 -46.29
C GLU A 140 -28.83 -32.82 -46.01
N ASN A 141 -29.29 -32.06 -45.03
CA ASN A 141 -30.71 -31.97 -44.64
C ASN A 141 -31.42 -30.66 -45.08
N GLY A 142 -30.76 -29.82 -45.90
CA GLY A 142 -31.32 -28.60 -46.49
C GLY A 142 -31.50 -28.75 -48.00
#